data_AF-A0A820CH15-F1
#
_entry.id   AF-A0A820CH15-F1
#
_cell.length_a   1.000
_cell.length_b   1.000
_cell.length_c   1.000
_cell.angle_alpha   90.00
_cell.angle_beta   90.00
_cell.angle_gamma   90.00
#
_symmetry.space_group_name_H-M   'P 1'
#
loop_
_entity.id
_entity.type
_entity.pdbx_description
1 polymer ?
#
loop_
_entity_poly.entity_id
_entity_poly.type
_entity_poly.pdbx_seq_one_letter_code
_entity_poly.pdbx_strand_id
1 'polypeptide(L)'
;MPRNKISDNIEGIVKYLLTKKYSYSVIQQELSEMNLNVSKSTISRIANKLGKESRLGLLNNQKPKFYRRRHVATPATVRRITSYISKENLPTILLMATRCSISVGTAVGLIRDIIHATHGKKRPVHRLHPAVIEKRRSRVWRMYHRLYYEKDKYDVPTDEAWFYLDAN
;
A
#
# COMPACT_ATOMS: atom_id res chain seq x y z
N MET A 1 23.88 -11.05 20.21
CA MET A 1 23.31 -11.75 21.38
C MET A 1 22.28 -10.87 22.06
N PRO A 2 21.06 -11.37 22.36
CA PRO A 2 20.10 -10.64 23.17
C PRO A 2 20.68 -10.43 24.57
N ARG A 3 20.63 -9.19 25.08
CA ARG A 3 21.17 -8.84 26.41
C ARG A 3 20.15 -9.19 27.49
N ASN A 4 20.65 -9.68 28.63
CA ASN A 4 19.85 -9.94 29.82
C ASN A 4 19.15 -8.66 30.30
N LYS A 5 17.87 -8.79 30.66
CA LYS A 5 17.07 -7.70 31.21
C LYS A 5 17.69 -7.27 32.55
N ILE A 6 17.84 -5.96 32.74
CA ILE A 6 18.28 -5.37 34.02
C ILE A 6 17.17 -5.60 35.04
N SER A 7 17.51 -5.90 36.30
CA SER A 7 16.48 -6.06 37.33
C SER A 7 15.77 -4.74 37.59
N ASP A 8 14.45 -4.80 37.80
CA ASP A 8 13.63 -3.60 37.96
C ASP A 8 14.03 -2.80 39.23
N ASN A 9 14.56 -3.48 40.26
CA ASN A 9 15.11 -2.87 41.48
C ASN A 9 16.33 -1.97 41.20
N ILE A 10 17.28 -2.45 40.40
CA ILE A 10 18.47 -1.68 40.02
C ILE A 10 18.07 -0.47 39.18
N GLU A 11 17.11 -0.64 38.27
CA GLU A 11 16.59 0.47 37.47
C GLU A 11 15.94 1.55 38.35
N GLY A 12 15.18 1.17 39.38
CA GLY A 12 14.56 2.10 40.34
C GLY A 12 15.57 2.94 41.12
N ILE A 13 16.60 2.31 41.69
CA ILE A 13 17.64 2.99 42.47
C ILE A 13 18.42 3.98 41.60
N VAL A 14 18.82 3.55 40.39
CA VAL A 14 19.52 4.42 39.43
C VAL A 14 18.65 5.61 39.03
N LYS A 15 17.35 5.40 38.79
CA LYS A 15 16.40 6.49 38.48
C LYS A 15 16.33 7.51 39.63
N TYR A 16 16.22 7.05 40.87
CA TYR A 16 16.22 7.92 42.04
C TYR A 16 17.50 8.76 42.17
N LEU A 17 18.68 8.13 42.05
CA LEU A 17 19.95 8.85 42.12
C LEU A 17 20.13 9.86 40.98
N LEU A 18 19.62 9.55 39.79
CA LEU A 18 19.59 10.50 38.67
C LEU A 18 18.68 11.70 38.95
N THR A 19 17.53 11.51 39.62
CA THR A 19 16.65 12.64 40.00
C THR A 19 17.31 13.59 41.01
N LYS A 20 18.17 13.05 41.89
CA LYS A 20 19.02 13.84 42.81
C LYS A 20 20.23 14.51 42.13
N LYS A 21 20.38 14.39 40.81
CA LYS A 21 21.45 14.99 40.00
C LYS A 21 22.87 14.54 40.36
N TYR A 22 23.04 13.33 40.89
CA TYR A 22 24.38 12.75 41.10
C TYR A 22 25.09 12.48 39.78
N SER A 23 26.43 12.61 39.79
CA SER A 23 27.26 12.24 38.64
C SER A 23 27.34 10.72 38.46
N TYR A 24 27.59 10.24 37.24
CA TYR A 24 27.61 8.81 36.96
C TYR A 24 28.68 8.04 37.75
N SER A 25 29.78 8.69 38.10
CA SER A 25 30.83 8.10 38.93
C SER A 25 30.35 7.90 40.38
N VAL A 26 29.63 8.89 40.94
CA VAL A 26 29.08 8.81 42.30
C VAL A 26 27.98 7.74 42.37
N ILE A 27 27.12 7.66 41.35
CA ILE A 27 26.09 6.62 41.26
C ILE A 27 26.72 5.22 41.25
N GLN A 28 27.82 5.04 40.52
CA GLN A 28 28.52 3.77 40.48
C GLN A 28 29.13 3.40 41.84
N GLN A 29 29.67 4.38 42.57
CA GLN A 29 30.24 4.18 43.89
C GLN A 29 29.15 3.77 44.90
N GLU A 30 28.04 4.51 44.96
CA GLU A 30 26.88 4.19 45.81
C GLU A 30 26.31 2.78 45.54
N LEU A 31 26.22 2.40 44.26
CA LEU A 31 25.77 1.05 43.91
C LEU A 31 26.78 -0.02 44.32
N SER A 32 28.08 0.27 44.23
CA SER A 32 29.12 -0.67 44.68
C SER A 32 29.11 -0.86 46.20
N GLU A 33 28.80 0.18 46.98
CA GLU A 33 28.62 0.10 48.43
C GLU A 33 27.41 -0.77 48.81
N MET A 34 26.38 -0.81 47.95
CA MET A 34 25.22 -1.71 48.07
C MET A 34 25.46 -3.12 47.50
N ASN A 35 26.70 -3.48 47.16
CA ASN A 35 27.08 -4.74 46.49
C ASN A 35 26.43 -4.95 45.10
N LEU A 36 26.04 -3.87 44.41
CA LEU A 36 25.45 -3.89 43.07
C LEU A 36 26.48 -3.42 42.03
N ASN A 37 27.09 -4.35 41.31
CA ASN A 37 28.07 -4.01 40.28
C ASN A 37 27.39 -3.58 38.97
N VAL A 38 27.29 -2.27 38.75
CA VAL A 38 26.66 -1.67 37.56
C VAL A 38 27.67 -0.81 36.80
N SER A 39 27.84 -1.08 35.50
CA SER A 39 28.74 -0.27 34.66
C SER A 39 28.16 1.10 34.32
N LYS A 40 29.02 2.11 34.12
CA LYS A 40 28.62 3.45 33.66
C LYS A 40 27.80 3.42 32.36
N SER A 41 28.07 2.47 31.47
CA SER A 41 27.31 2.27 30.22
C SER A 41 25.84 1.89 30.47
N THR A 42 25.56 1.25 31.60
CA THR A 42 24.22 0.83 32.01
C THR A 42 23.47 2.00 32.63
N ILE A 43 24.14 2.78 33.48
CA ILE A 43 23.62 4.04 34.03
C ILE A 43 23.26 5.01 32.91
N SER A 44 24.15 5.22 31.93
CA SER A 44 23.88 6.07 30.77
C SER A 44 22.69 5.59 29.94
N ARG A 45 22.52 4.27 29.78
CA ARG A 45 21.35 3.71 29.09
C ARG A 45 20.06 3.97 29.87
N ILE A 46 20.06 3.81 31.19
CA ILE A 46 18.91 4.11 32.04
C ILE A 46 18.58 5.61 31.99
N ALA A 47 19.58 6.49 32.06
CA ALA A 47 19.40 7.93 31.92
C ALA A 47 18.82 8.32 30.55
N ASN A 48 19.31 7.71 29.47
CA ASN A 48 18.77 7.91 28.12
C ASN A 48 17.35 7.35 27.96
N LYS A 49 17.03 6.24 28.63
CA LYS A 49 15.67 5.68 28.69
C LYS A 49 14.74 6.63 29.45
N LEU A 50 15.16 7.17 30.59
CA LEU A 50 14.42 8.18 31.35
C LEU A 50 14.20 9.46 30.54
N GLY A 51 15.22 9.96 29.84
CA GLY A 51 15.09 11.13 28.96
C GLY A 51 14.18 10.87 27.75
N LYS A 52 14.20 9.66 27.19
CA LYS A 52 13.24 9.23 26.16
C LYS A 52 11.84 9.08 26.72
N GLU A 53 11.68 8.51 27.92
CA GLU A 53 10.41 8.39 28.64
C GLU A 53 9.84 9.76 28.99
N SER A 54 10.66 10.74 29.41
CA SER A 54 10.23 12.12 29.63
C SER A 54 9.85 12.84 28.33
N ARG A 55 10.56 12.58 27.22
CA ARG A 55 10.19 13.10 25.88
C ARG A 55 8.98 12.41 25.26
N LEU A 56 8.72 11.14 25.61
CA LEU A 56 7.63 10.32 25.06
C LEU A 56 6.42 10.23 25.99
N GLY A 57 6.54 10.65 27.24
CA GLY A 57 5.64 10.32 28.35
C GLY A 57 4.98 11.52 29.02
N LEU A 58 4.48 12.47 28.22
CA LEU A 58 3.33 13.30 28.59
C LEU A 58 2.05 12.89 27.82
N LEU A 59 2.13 11.96 26.87
CA LEU A 59 0.98 11.47 26.10
C LEU A 59 1.07 9.95 25.89
N ASN A 60 0.55 9.21 26.86
CA ASN A 60 0.13 7.80 26.79
C ASN A 60 1.23 6.73 26.66
N ASN A 61 1.11 5.70 27.50
CA ASN A 61 1.91 4.45 27.58
C ASN A 61 1.97 3.59 26.30
N GLN A 62 1.76 4.16 25.12
CA GLN A 62 1.89 3.47 23.85
C GLN A 62 3.26 3.76 23.27
N LYS A 63 4.12 2.73 23.22
CA LYS A 63 5.31 2.76 22.36
C LYS A 63 4.88 3.26 20.98
N PRO A 64 5.53 4.26 20.38
CA PRO A 64 5.19 4.69 19.03
C PRO A 64 5.31 3.48 18.12
N LYS A 65 4.17 2.96 17.66
CA LYS A 65 4.14 1.94 16.62
C LYS A 65 4.65 2.65 15.37
N PHE A 66 5.92 2.49 15.07
CA PHE A 66 6.50 2.90 13.80
C PHE A 66 5.90 2.02 12.70
N TYR A 67 4.66 2.33 12.30
CA TYR A 67 4.13 1.90 11.03
C TYR A 67 4.88 2.71 9.98
N ARG A 68 6.04 2.21 9.52
CA ARG A 68 6.52 2.59 8.19
C ARG A 68 5.45 2.11 7.22
N ARG A 69 4.50 2.98 6.87
CA ARG A 69 3.66 2.78 5.68
C ARG A 69 4.66 2.63 4.54
N ARG A 70 4.85 1.41 4.04
CA ARG A 70 5.50 1.23 2.75
C ARG A 70 4.67 2.04 1.77
N HIS A 71 5.23 3.11 1.21
CA HIS A 71 4.60 3.81 0.10
C HIS A 71 4.62 2.87 -1.08
N VAL A 72 3.61 2.00 -1.18
CA VAL A 72 3.47 1.04 -2.29
C VAL A 72 3.23 1.80 -3.61
N ALA A 73 2.82 3.07 -3.53
CA ALA A 73 2.66 3.94 -4.68
C ALA A 73 3.34 5.29 -4.46
N THR A 74 4.16 5.66 -5.44
CA THR A 74 4.68 7.02 -5.57
C THR A 74 3.60 7.91 -6.20
N PRO A 75 3.61 9.23 -5.93
CA PRO A 75 2.71 10.16 -6.61
C PRO A 75 2.78 10.09 -8.14
N ALA A 76 3.96 9.79 -8.69
CA ALA A 76 4.17 9.60 -10.11
C ALA A 76 3.41 8.38 -10.65
N THR A 77 3.44 7.25 -9.93
CA THR A 77 2.68 6.05 -10.27
C THR A 77 1.18 6.33 -10.25
N VAL A 78 0.68 7.04 -9.24
CA VAL A 78 -0.74 7.44 -9.15
C VAL A 78 -1.13 8.27 -10.36
N ARG A 79 -0.39 9.33 -10.67
CA ARG A 79 -0.65 10.20 -11.84
C ARG A 79 -0.69 9.43 -13.15
N ARG A 80 0.21 8.46 -13.34
CA ARG A 80 0.23 7.61 -14.55
C ARG A 80 -0.99 6.70 -14.64
N ILE A 81 -1.43 6.10 -13.54
CA ILE A 81 -2.65 5.28 -13.54
C ILE A 81 -3.87 6.15 -13.80
N THR A 82 -3.96 7.32 -13.17
CA THR A 82 -5.04 8.29 -13.42
C THR A 82 -5.12 8.66 -14.89
N SER A 83 -3.99 8.92 -15.55
CA SER A 83 -4.00 9.29 -16.98
C SER A 83 -4.39 8.15 -17.92
N TYR A 84 -4.26 6.88 -17.52
CA TYR A 84 -4.83 5.77 -18.27
C TYR A 84 -6.34 5.67 -18.07
N ILE A 85 -6.84 5.99 -16.88
CA ILE A 85 -8.27 5.92 -16.54
C ILE A 85 -9.06 7.04 -17.21
N SER A 86 -8.43 8.18 -17.47
CA SER A 86 -9.09 9.31 -18.15
C SER A 86 -9.26 9.11 -19.67
N LYS A 87 -8.75 8.01 -20.25
CA LYS A 87 -8.85 7.76 -21.69
C LYS A 87 -10.15 7.03 -22.03
N GLU A 88 -10.75 7.40 -23.16
CA GLU A 88 -11.97 6.77 -23.69
C GLU A 88 -11.80 5.25 -23.89
N ASN A 89 -10.62 4.84 -24.37
CA ASN A 89 -10.22 3.43 -24.47
C ASN A 89 -9.25 3.06 -23.33
N LEU A 90 -9.79 2.64 -22.19
CA LEU A 90 -9.00 2.19 -21.05
C LEU A 90 -8.18 0.94 -21.38
N PRO A 91 -6.87 0.90 -21.09
CA PRO A 91 -6.12 -0.35 -21.07
C PRO A 91 -6.62 -1.27 -19.93
N THR A 92 -6.36 -2.58 -20.03
CA THR A 92 -6.67 -3.51 -18.92
C THR A 92 -5.82 -3.22 -17.69
N ILE A 93 -6.29 -3.60 -16.50
CA ILE A 93 -5.54 -3.41 -15.24
C ILE A 93 -4.17 -4.09 -15.31
N LEU A 94 -4.10 -5.28 -15.93
CA LEU A 94 -2.84 -5.99 -16.17
C LEU A 94 -1.85 -5.15 -17.01
N LEU A 95 -2.35 -4.52 -18.07
CA LEU A 95 -1.54 -3.69 -18.95
C LEU A 95 -1.12 -2.37 -18.26
N MET A 96 -1.98 -1.79 -17.42
CA MET A 96 -1.61 -0.64 -16.59
C MET A 96 -0.52 -1.01 -15.59
N ALA A 97 -0.69 -2.14 -14.89
CA ALA A 97 0.23 -2.63 -13.87
C ALA A 97 1.63 -2.89 -14.45
N THR A 98 1.70 -3.55 -15.61
CA THR A 98 2.96 -3.78 -16.33
C THR A 98 3.61 -2.47 -16.79
N ARG A 99 2.84 -1.54 -17.37
CA ARG A 99 3.38 -0.23 -17.80
C ARG A 99 3.87 0.63 -16.63
N CYS A 100 3.27 0.48 -15.45
CA CYS A 100 3.63 1.19 -14.23
C CYS A 100 4.62 0.41 -13.35
N SER A 101 5.09 -0.76 -13.77
CA SER A 101 6.01 -1.63 -13.01
C SER A 101 5.52 -1.95 -11.59
N ILE A 102 4.23 -2.20 -11.43
CA ILE A 102 3.60 -2.57 -10.15
C ILE A 102 2.84 -3.88 -10.26
N SER A 103 2.53 -4.49 -9.11
CA SER A 103 1.67 -5.68 -9.09
C SER A 103 0.23 -5.31 -9.47
N VAL A 104 -0.50 -6.27 -10.03
CA VAL A 104 -1.93 -6.10 -10.34
C VAL A 104 -2.73 -5.80 -9.06
N GLY A 105 -2.41 -6.45 -7.93
CA GLY A 105 -3.07 -6.17 -6.65
C GLY A 105 -2.84 -4.74 -6.16
N THR A 106 -1.63 -4.20 -6.37
CA THR A 106 -1.33 -2.79 -6.09
C THR A 106 -2.14 -1.87 -6.99
N ALA A 107 -2.20 -2.15 -8.30
CA ALA A 107 -2.98 -1.35 -9.23
C ALA A 107 -4.47 -1.32 -8.86
N VAL A 108 -5.06 -2.48 -8.54
CA VAL A 108 -6.45 -2.59 -8.07
C VAL A 108 -6.68 -1.77 -6.79
N GLY A 109 -5.77 -1.91 -5.81
CA GLY A 109 -5.84 -1.13 -4.57
C GLY A 109 -5.78 0.37 -4.82
N LEU A 110 -4.88 0.83 -5.70
CA LEU A 110 -4.77 2.26 -6.05
C LEU A 110 -6.03 2.80 -6.72
N ILE A 111 -6.60 2.03 -7.65
CA ILE A 111 -7.80 2.41 -8.37
C ILE A 111 -8.99 2.54 -7.41
N ARG A 112 -9.15 1.59 -6.50
CA ARG A 112 -10.25 1.54 -5.54
C ARG A 112 -10.09 2.56 -4.40
N ASP A 113 -8.92 2.59 -3.77
CA ASP A 113 -8.70 3.25 -2.48
C ASP A 113 -8.20 4.69 -2.64
N ILE A 114 -7.61 5.07 -3.78
CA ILE A 114 -7.08 6.42 -4.04
C ILE A 114 -7.84 7.14 -5.15
N ILE A 115 -8.01 6.49 -6.30
CA ILE A 115 -8.62 7.12 -7.48
C ILE A 115 -10.15 7.08 -7.38
N HIS A 116 -10.70 6.17 -6.58
CA HIS A 116 -12.14 5.95 -6.39
C HIS A 116 -12.90 5.68 -7.70
N ALA A 117 -12.20 5.18 -8.73
CA ALA A 117 -12.83 4.81 -9.98
C ALA A 117 -13.56 3.48 -9.80
N THR A 118 -14.84 3.46 -10.15
CA THR A 118 -15.67 2.25 -10.11
C THR A 118 -15.80 1.67 -11.51
N HIS A 119 -15.71 0.35 -11.62
CA HIS A 119 -15.99 -0.32 -12.88
C HIS A 119 -17.51 -0.40 -13.07
N GLY A 120 -18.03 0.27 -14.10
CA GLY A 120 -19.36 -0.03 -14.62
C GLY A 120 -19.34 -1.41 -15.27
N LYS A 121 -20.13 -2.36 -14.75
CA LYS A 121 -20.35 -3.62 -15.48
C LYS A 121 -21.12 -3.31 -16.75
N LYS A 122 -20.53 -3.57 -17.91
CA LYS A 122 -21.28 -3.57 -19.17
C LYS A 122 -22.39 -4.60 -19.06
N ARG A 123 -23.64 -4.16 -19.25
CA ARG A 123 -24.78 -5.07 -19.23
C ARG A 123 -24.67 -6.01 -20.44
N PRO A 124 -24.77 -7.34 -20.25
CA PRO A 124 -24.82 -8.24 -21.39
C PRO A 124 -26.08 -7.93 -22.19
N VAL A 125 -25.93 -7.72 -23.50
CA VAL A 125 -27.07 -7.45 -24.40
C VAL A 125 -27.97 -8.70 -24.50
N HIS A 126 -27.36 -9.88 -24.53
CA HIS A 126 -28.06 -11.17 -24.59
C HIS A 126 -27.33 -12.25 -23.78
N ARG A 127 -28.07 -13.24 -23.29
CA ARG A 127 -27.51 -14.52 -22.81
C ARG A 127 -27.40 -15.46 -24.01
N LEU A 128 -26.18 -15.77 -24.43
CA LEU A 128 -25.94 -16.63 -25.59
C LEU A 128 -25.94 -18.11 -25.20
N HIS A 129 -26.67 -18.92 -25.96
CA HIS A 129 -26.57 -20.38 -25.87
C HIS A 129 -25.19 -20.86 -26.37
N PRO A 130 -24.59 -21.91 -25.80
CA PRO A 130 -23.27 -22.42 -26.23
C PRO A 130 -23.16 -22.66 -27.74
N ALA A 131 -24.19 -23.22 -28.38
CA ALA A 131 -24.24 -23.41 -29.83
C ALA A 131 -24.13 -22.10 -30.63
N VAL A 132 -24.67 -20.99 -30.11
CA VAL A 132 -24.55 -19.66 -30.74
C VAL A 132 -23.14 -19.10 -30.56
N ILE A 133 -22.51 -19.35 -29.42
CA ILE A 133 -21.11 -18.95 -29.16
C ILE A 133 -20.18 -19.64 -30.15
N GLU A 134 -20.34 -20.94 -30.36
CA GLU A 134 -19.54 -21.71 -31.32
C GLU A 134 -19.74 -21.20 -32.74
N LYS A 135 -21.00 -21.03 -33.19
CA LYS A 135 -21.31 -20.44 -34.50
C LYS A 135 -20.67 -19.07 -34.68
N ARG A 136 -20.72 -18.20 -33.67
CA ARG A 136 -20.08 -16.87 -33.71
C ARG A 136 -18.57 -16.98 -33.84
N ARG A 137 -17.90 -17.85 -33.07
CA ARG A 137 -16.45 -18.08 -33.16
C ARG A 137 -16.04 -18.54 -34.56
N SER A 138 -16.72 -19.53 -35.12
CA SER A 138 -16.41 -20.04 -36.47
C SER A 138 -16.63 -18.97 -37.56
N ARG A 139 -17.68 -18.16 -37.45
CA ARG A 139 -17.95 -17.07 -38.41
C ARG A 139 -16.90 -15.95 -38.33
N VAL A 140 -16.55 -15.53 -37.11
CA VAL A 140 -15.51 -14.51 -36.89
C VAL A 140 -14.17 -14.97 -37.45
N TRP A 141 -13.79 -16.24 -37.25
CA TRP A 141 -12.55 -16.78 -37.80
C TRP A 141 -12.50 -16.75 -39.34
N ARG A 142 -13.58 -17.17 -40.00
CA ARG A 142 -13.70 -17.09 -41.47
C ARG A 142 -13.62 -15.65 -41.97
N MET A 143 -14.31 -14.73 -41.28
CA MET A 143 -14.29 -13.31 -41.61
C MET A 143 -12.88 -12.72 -41.46
N TYR A 144 -12.17 -13.06 -40.38
CA TYR A 144 -10.78 -12.64 -40.16
C TYR A 144 -9.87 -13.09 -41.30
N HIS A 145 -9.92 -14.37 -41.69
CA HIS A 145 -9.13 -14.87 -42.81
C HIS A 145 -9.48 -14.17 -44.12
N ARG A 146 -10.76 -13.97 -44.42
CA ARG A 146 -11.18 -13.26 -45.63
C ARG A 146 -10.66 -11.82 -45.66
N LEU A 147 -10.79 -11.08 -44.56
CA LEU A 147 -10.30 -9.71 -44.43
C LEU A 147 -8.76 -9.60 -44.48
N TYR A 148 -8.04 -10.66 -44.11
CA TYR A 148 -6.58 -10.69 -44.20
C TYR A 148 -6.09 -10.67 -45.66
N TYR A 149 -6.78 -11.39 -46.55
CA TYR A 149 -6.41 -11.52 -47.96
C TYR A 149 -7.13 -10.53 -48.90
N GLU A 150 -8.38 -10.15 -48.59
CA GLU A 150 -9.21 -9.24 -49.38
C GLU A 150 -9.41 -7.88 -48.66
N LYS A 151 -8.32 -7.18 -48.31
CA LYS A 151 -8.37 -5.95 -47.50
C LYS A 151 -9.15 -4.79 -48.16
N ASP A 152 -9.20 -4.76 -49.48
CA ASP A 152 -9.70 -3.63 -50.26
C ASP A 152 -11.12 -3.84 -50.81
N LYS A 153 -11.83 -4.87 -50.33
CA LYS A 153 -13.22 -5.14 -50.73
C LYS A 153 -14.15 -4.24 -49.92
N TYR A 154 -14.90 -3.37 -50.62
CA TYR A 154 -15.86 -2.44 -50.02
C TYR A 154 -17.10 -3.16 -49.49
N ASP A 155 -17.02 -3.72 -48.28
CA ASP A 155 -18.21 -4.12 -47.53
C ASP A 155 -18.79 -2.87 -46.85
N VAL A 156 -19.95 -2.41 -47.31
CA VAL A 156 -20.68 -1.28 -46.69
C VAL A 156 -21.63 -1.84 -45.62
N PRO A 157 -21.35 -1.65 -44.32
CA PRO A 157 -22.25 -2.11 -43.27
C PRO A 157 -23.52 -1.24 -43.25
N THR A 158 -24.68 -1.88 -43.18
CA THR A 158 -25.98 -1.22 -42.97
C THR A 158 -26.56 -1.68 -41.63
N ASP A 159 -27.00 -0.74 -40.81
CA ASP A 159 -27.71 -1.01 -39.56
C ASP A 159 -28.79 0.06 -39.36
N GLU A 160 -29.86 -0.30 -38.67
CA GLU A 160 -30.99 0.58 -38.39
C GLU A 160 -31.01 0.91 -36.89
N ALA A 161 -31.19 2.18 -36.55
CA ALA A 161 -31.28 2.63 -35.17
C ALA A 161 -32.54 3.48 -34.97
N TRP A 162 -33.25 3.23 -33.87
CA TRP A 162 -34.36 4.06 -33.45
C TRP A 162 -33.83 5.39 -32.90
N PHE A 163 -34.33 6.49 -33.44
CA PHE A 163 -34.11 7.83 -32.90
C PHE A 163 -35.38 8.27 -32.18
N TYR A 164 -35.29 8.45 -30.87
CA TYR A 164 -36.38 9.02 -30.09
C TYR A 164 -36.29 10.54 -30.20
N LEU A 165 -37.35 11.17 -30.69
CA LEU A 165 -37.48 12.63 -30.67
C LEU A 165 -37.91 13.02 -29.25
N ASP A 166 -37.14 13.91 -28.63
CA ASP A 166 -37.47 14.44 -27.31
C ASP A 166 -38.76 15.26 -27.43
N ALA A 167 -39.81 14.85 -26.72
CA ALA A 167 -41.08 15.56 -26.70
C ALA A 167 -40.96 16.70 -25.70
N ASN A 168 -40.42 17.84 -26.14
CA ASN A 168 -40.57 19.12 -25.46
C ASN A 168 -42.00 19.63 -25.59
#